data_AF-A0A0J8CBM6-F1
#
_entry.id   AF-A0A0J8CBM6-F1
#
_cell.length_a   1.000
_cell.length_b   1.000
_cell.length_c   1.000
_cell.angle_alpha   90.00
_cell.angle_beta   90.00
_cell.angle_gamma   90.00
#
_symmetry.space_group_name_H-M   'P 1'
#
loop_
_entity.id
_entity.type
_entity.pdbx_description
1 polymer ?
#
loop_
_entity_poly.entity_id
_entity_poly.type
_entity_poly.pdbx_seq_one_letter_code
_entity_poly.pdbx_strand_id
1 'polypeptide(L)'
;MMLQMRLLLVKQIHTIGFCKKFNELKESIAAEFIDRLVKWTKTLRYLIHLRKAVDLALLLYDKIMKFISIAKSEGATILCGGSRPENLKKGYFIEPTIISDISTSMQIWRGEFFVPVLCVKTFSSEDEALELANDTESMV
;
A
#
# COMPACT_ATOMS: atom_id res chain seq x y z
N MET A 1 -16.27 -28.21 8.22
CA MET A 1 -15.09 -27.33 8.33
C MET A 1 -15.45 -26.05 7.58
N MET A 2 -15.84 -25.00 8.31
CA MET A 2 -16.40 -23.76 7.74
C MET A 2 -15.33 -23.03 6.92
N LEU A 3 -15.50 -22.94 5.60
CA LEU A 3 -14.77 -21.97 4.79
C LEU A 3 -15.31 -20.58 5.15
N GLN A 4 -14.62 -19.87 6.04
CA GLN A 4 -14.88 -18.45 6.28
C GLN A 4 -14.44 -17.67 5.05
N MET A 5 -15.38 -17.02 4.38
CA MET A 5 -15.20 -16.38 3.09
C MET A 5 -14.38 -15.08 3.28
N ARG A 6 -13.06 -15.11 3.07
CA ARG A 6 -12.20 -13.93 3.21
C ARG A 6 -12.13 -13.09 1.93
N LEU A 7 -12.71 -11.90 1.92
CA LEU A 7 -12.73 -10.95 0.82
C LEU A 7 -11.55 -9.96 0.90
N LEU A 8 -11.09 -9.35 -0.20
CA LEU A 8 -9.94 -8.42 -0.26
C LEU A 8 -10.34 -6.94 -0.36
N LEU A 9 -9.68 -6.06 0.39
CA LEU A 9 -9.77 -4.60 0.30
C LEU A 9 -8.40 -4.01 -0.07
N VAL A 10 -8.40 -3.09 -1.03
CA VAL A 10 -7.19 -2.45 -1.53
C VAL A 10 -7.28 -0.93 -1.30
N LYS A 11 -6.38 -0.39 -0.49
CA LYS A 11 -6.23 1.05 -0.25
C LYS A 11 -5.03 1.57 -1.03
N GLN A 12 -5.30 2.33 -2.09
CA GLN A 12 -4.26 3.03 -2.85
C GLN A 12 -4.03 4.42 -2.27
N ILE A 13 -2.76 4.73 -2.04
CA ILE A 13 -2.34 5.96 -1.40
C ILE A 13 -1.82 6.90 -2.51
N HIS A 14 -2.61 7.91 -2.92
CA HIS A 14 -2.34 8.74 -4.12
C HIS A 14 -2.07 10.21 -3.82
N THR A 15 -1.41 10.89 -4.76
CA THR A 15 -0.98 12.29 -4.71
C THR A 15 -2.13 13.31 -4.81
N ILE A 16 -3.38 12.87 -4.98
CA ILE A 16 -4.54 13.76 -5.17
C ILE A 16 -5.80 13.02 -4.68
N GLY A 17 -6.18 13.24 -3.42
CA GLY A 17 -7.56 13.21 -2.89
C GLY A 17 -8.57 12.14 -3.34
N PHE A 18 -8.15 10.93 -3.74
CA PHE A 18 -9.08 9.85 -4.08
C PHE A 18 -8.52 8.49 -3.63
N CYS A 19 -8.98 8.02 -2.48
CA CYS A 19 -8.93 6.61 -2.12
C CYS A 19 -9.91 5.86 -3.04
N LYS A 20 -9.44 5.36 -4.19
CA LYS A 20 -10.25 4.43 -5.00
C LYS A 20 -10.27 3.08 -4.31
N LYS A 21 -11.35 2.83 -3.56
CA LYS A 21 -11.72 1.54 -2.98
C LYS A 21 -11.94 0.54 -4.12
N PHE A 22 -11.10 -0.48 -4.22
CA PHE A 22 -11.30 -1.56 -5.18
C PHE A 22 -11.98 -2.77 -4.53
N ASN A 23 -12.90 -3.34 -5.31
CA ASN A 23 -13.92 -4.38 -5.07
C ASN A 23 -13.62 -5.51 -4.06
N GLU A 24 -14.73 -6.02 -3.52
CA GLU A 24 -14.89 -7.35 -2.94
C GLU A 24 -14.29 -8.45 -3.84
N LEU A 25 -13.26 -9.15 -3.36
CA LEU A 25 -12.67 -10.30 -4.05
C LEU A 25 -12.69 -11.52 -3.15
N LYS A 26 -13.47 -12.54 -3.50
CA LYS A 26 -13.61 -13.80 -2.75
C LYS A 26 -12.24 -14.45 -2.48
N GLU A 27 -12.08 -15.13 -1.35
CA GLU A 27 -10.80 -15.72 -0.91
C GLU A 27 -10.13 -16.59 -1.97
N SER A 28 -10.94 -17.34 -2.71
CA SER A 28 -10.51 -18.17 -3.83
C SER A 28 -9.79 -17.40 -4.94
N ILE A 29 -10.03 -16.10 -5.03
CA ILE A 29 -9.45 -15.17 -6.01
C ILE A 29 -8.44 -14.24 -5.35
N ALA A 30 -8.53 -13.98 -4.04
CA ALA A 30 -7.65 -13.04 -3.34
C ALA A 30 -6.17 -13.39 -3.51
N ALA A 31 -5.80 -14.66 -3.35
CA ALA A 31 -4.41 -15.11 -3.54
C ALA A 31 -3.93 -14.94 -5.00
N GLU A 32 -4.74 -15.34 -5.98
CA GLU A 32 -4.41 -15.18 -7.40
C GLU A 32 -4.30 -13.70 -7.79
N PHE A 33 -5.22 -12.89 -7.28
CA PHE A 33 -5.25 -11.45 -7.52
C PHE A 33 -4.02 -10.78 -6.93
N ILE A 34 -3.66 -11.08 -5.67
CA ILE A 34 -2.44 -10.55 -5.04
C ILE A 34 -1.21 -10.96 -5.85
N ASP A 35 -1.10 -12.23 -6.27
CA ASP A 35 0.03 -12.70 -7.07
C ASP A 35 0.13 -11.93 -8.41
N ARG A 36 -0.99 -11.79 -9.13
CA ARG A 36 -1.05 -11.01 -10.39
C ARG A 36 -0.74 -9.53 -10.17
N LEU A 37 -1.21 -8.96 -9.07
CA LEU A 37 -0.96 -7.57 -8.70
C LEU A 37 0.52 -7.35 -8.38
N VAL A 38 1.15 -8.24 -7.62
CA VAL A 38 2.59 -8.22 -7.34
C VAL A 38 3.40 -8.35 -8.62
N LYS A 39 3.04 -9.28 -9.52
CA LYS A 39 3.69 -9.44 -10.82
C LYS A 39 3.59 -8.18 -11.66
N TRP A 40 2.41 -7.57 -11.74
CA TRP A 40 2.22 -6.33 -12.48
C TRP A 40 3.00 -5.17 -11.87
N THR A 41 2.94 -4.99 -10.55
CA THR A 41 3.65 -3.92 -9.84
C THR A 41 5.17 -3.99 -10.05
N LYS A 42 5.76 -5.18 -10.12
CA LYS A 42 7.18 -5.37 -10.45
C LYS A 42 7.55 -4.90 -11.86
N THR A 43 6.60 -4.80 -12.78
CA THR A 43 6.85 -4.25 -14.13
C THR A 43 6.77 -2.72 -14.19
N LEU A 44 6.21 -2.09 -13.16
CA LEU A 44 6.00 -0.64 -13.14
C LEU A 44 7.33 0.09 -12.94
N ARG A 45 7.63 1.01 -13.86
CA ARG A 45 8.73 1.96 -13.74
C ARG A 45 8.20 3.30 -13.25
N TYR A 46 7.69 3.35 -12.01
CA TYR A 46 7.31 4.63 -11.42
C TYR A 46 8.53 5.28 -10.76
N LEU A 47 8.81 6.51 -11.16
CA LEU A 47 9.96 7.28 -10.70
C LEU A 47 9.43 8.59 -10.13
N ILE A 48 9.63 8.83 -8.83
CA ILE A 48 9.44 10.16 -8.26
C ILE A 48 10.50 11.06 -8.90
N HIS A 49 10.13 11.74 -9.97
CA HIS A 49 11.02 12.60 -10.75
C HIS A 49 10.85 14.06 -10.34
N LEU A 50 11.11 14.35 -9.06
CA LEU A 50 11.07 15.71 -8.53
C LEU A 50 12.37 16.45 -8.89
N ARG A 51 12.54 16.80 -10.17
CA ARG A 51 13.76 17.45 -10.69
C ARG A 51 14.00 18.89 -10.22
N LYS A 52 13.07 19.54 -9.50
CA LYS A 52 13.16 20.98 -9.17
C LYS A 52 13.09 21.34 -7.67
N ALA A 53 12.85 20.38 -6.77
CA ALA A 53 12.81 20.62 -5.33
C ALA A 53 13.50 19.46 -4.59
N VAL A 54 14.85 19.48 -4.58
CA VAL A 54 15.68 18.43 -4.00
C VAL A 54 15.32 18.19 -2.52
N ASP A 55 15.04 19.26 -1.77
CA ASP A 55 14.72 19.18 -0.34
C ASP A 55 13.37 18.51 -0.07
N LEU A 56 12.35 18.82 -0.87
CA LEU A 56 11.02 18.19 -0.75
C LEU A 56 11.09 16.71 -1.13
N ALA A 57 11.86 16.38 -2.16
CA ALA A 57 12.04 15.02 -2.62
C ALA A 57 12.78 14.14 -1.59
N LEU A 58 13.79 14.69 -0.92
CA LEU A 58 14.48 14.05 0.20
C LEU A 58 13.54 13.82 1.38
N LEU A 59 12.81 14.86 1.80
CA LEU A 59 11.88 14.79 2.92
C LEU A 59 10.80 13.71 2.70
N LEU A 60 10.24 13.66 1.49
CA LEU A 60 9.28 12.63 1.12
C LEU A 60 9.93 11.25 1.12
N TYR A 61 11.12 11.10 0.55
CA TYR A 61 11.85 9.83 0.54
C TYR A 61 12.08 9.28 1.95
N ASP A 62 12.66 10.08 2.85
CA ASP A 62 12.96 9.66 4.22
C ASP A 62 11.68 9.32 4.99
N LYS A 63 10.62 10.12 4.79
CA LYS A 63 9.31 9.86 5.39
C LYS A 63 8.77 8.50 4.96
N ILE A 64 8.83 8.16 3.66
CA ILE A 64 8.32 6.89 3.13
C ILE A 64 9.12 5.70 3.65
N MET A 65 10.45 5.79 3.60
CA MET A 65 11.32 4.72 4.09
C MET A 65 11.09 4.46 5.58
N LYS A 66 10.87 5.52 6.36
CA LYS A 66 10.48 5.41 7.77
C LYS A 66 9.12 4.70 7.93
N PHE A 67 8.11 5.05 7.14
CA PHE A 67 6.79 4.40 7.22
C PHE A 67 6.84 2.91 6.85
N ILE A 68 7.57 2.55 5.80
CA ILE A 68 7.78 1.15 5.43
C ILE A 68 8.48 0.40 6.57
N SER A 69 9.47 1.03 7.21
CA SER A 69 10.14 0.45 8.38
C SER A 69 9.19 0.28 9.57
N ILE A 70 8.32 1.27 9.83
CA ILE A 70 7.32 1.20 10.90
C ILE A 70 6.32 0.08 10.59
N ALA A 71 5.79 0.02 9.37
CA ALA A 71 4.85 -1.03 8.97
C ALA A 71 5.44 -2.44 9.20
N LYS A 72 6.71 -2.66 8.83
CA LYS A 72 7.42 -3.91 9.14
C LYS A 72 7.49 -4.17 10.65
N SER A 73 7.81 -3.15 11.45
CA SER A 73 7.87 -3.28 12.91
C SER A 73 6.51 -3.52 13.58
N GLU A 74 5.43 -3.06 12.95
CA GLU A 74 4.05 -3.29 13.39
C GLU A 74 3.52 -4.68 12.97
N GLY A 75 4.29 -5.45 12.20
CA GLY A 75 3.95 -6.80 11.77
C GLY A 75 3.35 -6.91 10.37
N ALA A 76 3.37 -5.83 9.59
CA ALA A 76 2.93 -5.87 8.19
C ALA A 76 3.95 -6.59 7.29
N THR A 77 3.45 -7.25 6.24
CA THR A 77 4.26 -7.98 5.27
C THR A 77 4.48 -7.13 4.02
N ILE A 78 5.73 -6.96 3.59
CA ILE A 78 6.04 -6.32 2.30
C ILE A 78 6.06 -7.39 1.21
N LEU A 79 5.06 -7.36 0.33
CA LEU A 79 4.92 -8.34 -0.76
C LEU A 79 5.86 -8.04 -1.95
N CYS A 80 6.11 -6.75 -2.22
CA CYS A 80 7.13 -6.31 -3.18
C CYS A 80 7.54 -4.86 -2.93
N GLY A 81 8.70 -4.48 -3.47
CA GLY A 81 9.21 -3.12 -3.38
C GLY A 81 9.68 -2.77 -1.97
N GLY A 82 9.36 -1.57 -1.52
CA GLY A 82 9.68 -1.09 -0.18
C GLY A 82 11.16 -0.74 -0.01
N SER A 83 11.88 -0.58 -1.11
CA SER A 83 13.31 -0.29 -1.16
C SER A 83 13.64 0.62 -2.33
N ARG A 84 14.90 1.05 -2.37
CA ARG A 84 15.46 1.79 -3.50
C ARG A 84 15.75 0.83 -4.66
N PRO A 85 15.40 1.17 -5.91
CA PRO A 85 15.77 0.37 -7.08
C PRO A 85 17.30 0.22 -7.20
N GLU A 86 17.78 -1.01 -7.40
CA GLU A 86 19.22 -1.32 -7.47
C GLU A 86 19.95 -0.58 -8.60
N ASN A 87 19.25 -0.37 -9.72
CA ASN A 87 19.78 0.28 -10.92
C ASN A 87 19.81 1.82 -10.83
N LEU A 88 19.27 2.43 -9.77
CA LEU A 88 19.17 3.89 -9.62
C LEU A 88 19.79 4.39 -8.31
N LYS A 89 21.12 4.39 -8.24
CA LYS A 89 21.92 4.75 -7.05
C LYS A 89 21.97 6.25 -6.71
N LYS A 90 21.57 7.15 -7.62
CA LYS A 90 21.49 8.60 -7.41
C LYS A 90 20.06 9.09 -7.54
N GLY A 91 19.65 10.11 -6.78
CA GLY A 91 18.26 10.62 -6.75
C GLY A 91 17.37 10.00 -5.66
N TYR A 92 16.10 10.36 -5.63
CA TYR A 92 15.12 9.89 -4.65
C TYR A 92 14.11 8.97 -5.31
N PHE A 93 14.44 7.68 -5.36
CA PHE A 93 13.67 6.66 -6.07
C PHE A 93 13.22 5.58 -5.10
N ILE A 94 11.95 5.22 -5.16
CA ILE A 94 11.33 4.18 -4.34
C ILE A 94 10.58 3.24 -5.27
N GLU A 95 10.76 1.95 -5.06
CA GLU A 95 10.01 0.93 -5.78
C GLU A 95 8.52 0.97 -5.42
N PRO A 96 7.62 0.79 -6.40
CA PRO A 96 6.22 0.53 -6.13
C PRO A 96 6.06 -0.58 -5.09
N THR A 97 5.38 -0.27 -3.99
CA THR A 97 5.37 -1.11 -2.79
C THR A 97 3.97 -1.67 -2.56
N ILE A 98 3.86 -2.97 -2.34
CA ILE A 98 2.61 -3.59 -1.88
C ILE A 98 2.84 -4.16 -0.49
N ILE A 99 1.91 -3.86 0.42
CA ILE A 99 1.95 -4.27 1.83
C ILE A 99 0.68 -5.04 2.17
N SER A 100 0.81 -6.18 2.85
CA SER A 100 -0.29 -7.00 3.37
C SER A 100 -0.19 -7.18 4.90
N ASP A 101 -1.14 -7.94 5.45
CA ASP A 101 -1.21 -8.26 6.89
C ASP A 101 -1.32 -7.00 7.77
N ILE A 102 -2.13 -6.05 7.29
CA ILE A 102 -2.29 -4.73 7.92
C ILE A 102 -3.48 -4.74 8.88
N SER A 103 -3.29 -4.15 10.06
CA SER A 103 -4.36 -3.82 11.01
C SER A 103 -4.80 -2.36 10.84
N THR A 104 -6.06 -2.05 11.13
CA THR A 104 -6.59 -0.67 11.10
C THR A 104 -5.95 0.26 12.13
N SER A 105 -5.28 -0.31 13.13
CA SER A 105 -4.48 0.41 14.12
C SER A 105 -3.10 0.86 13.60
N MET A 106 -2.61 0.26 12.51
CA MET A 106 -1.27 0.54 11.99
C MET A 106 -1.19 1.94 11.37
N GLN A 107 -0.04 2.59 11.53
CA GLN A 107 0.15 3.94 11.00
C GLN A 107 0.05 3.97 9.47
N ILE A 108 0.49 2.90 8.80
CA ILE A 108 0.40 2.78 7.34
C ILE A 108 -1.04 2.68 6.83
N TRP A 109 -1.98 2.21 7.68
CA TRP A 109 -3.40 2.16 7.34
C TRP A 109 -4.06 3.52 7.51
N ARG A 110 -3.75 4.23 8.60
CA ARG A 110 -4.39 5.50 8.94
C ARG A 110 -3.85 6.69 8.15
N GLY A 111 -2.58 6.64 7.75
CA GLY A 111 -1.96 7.74 7.03
C GLY A 111 -2.43 7.87 5.58
N GLU A 112 -2.46 9.09 5.09
CA GLU A 112 -2.47 9.41 3.67
C GLU A 112 -1.06 9.81 3.23
N PHE A 113 -0.55 9.09 2.25
CA PHE A 113 0.79 9.31 1.70
C PHE A 113 0.67 9.67 0.20
N PHE A 114 1.66 10.34 -0.35
CA PHE A 114 1.56 10.87 -1.73
C PHE A 114 2.38 10.02 -2.71
N VAL A 115 2.40 8.69 -2.52
CA VAL A 115 3.52 7.80 -2.92
C VAL A 115 2.99 6.42 -3.36
N PRO A 116 3.72 5.66 -4.20
CA PRO A 116 3.25 4.42 -4.78
C PRO A 116 3.28 3.24 -3.79
N VAL A 117 2.58 3.37 -2.66
CA VAL A 117 2.39 2.32 -1.66
C VAL A 117 0.92 1.86 -1.72
N LEU A 118 0.73 0.56 -1.83
CA LEU A 118 -0.57 -0.09 -1.90
C LEU A 118 -0.74 -1.00 -0.68
N CYS A 119 -1.78 -0.75 0.11
CA CYS A 119 -2.11 -1.54 1.28
C CYS A 119 -3.24 -2.52 0.91
N VAL A 120 -3.06 -3.78 1.27
CA VAL A 120 -4.00 -4.85 0.95
C VAL A 120 -4.39 -5.58 2.24
N LYS A 121 -5.69 -5.73 2.49
CA LYS A 121 -6.23 -6.38 3.69
C LYS A 121 -7.37 -7.32 3.32
N THR A 122 -7.46 -8.49 3.96
CA THR A 122 -8.63 -9.36 3.83
C THR A 122 -9.63 -9.16 4.96
N PHE A 123 -10.91 -9.42 4.72
CA PHE A 123 -12.02 -9.31 5.67
C PHE A 123 -12.96 -10.52 5.51
N SER A 124 -13.76 -10.90 6.50
CA SER A 124 -14.50 -12.18 6.51
C SER A 124 -16.01 -12.05 6.30
N SER A 125 -16.55 -10.84 6.34
CA SER A 125 -17.97 -10.55 6.09
C SER A 125 -18.16 -9.25 5.31
N GLU A 126 -19.29 -9.13 4.62
CA GLU A 126 -19.67 -7.89 3.93
C GLU A 126 -19.75 -6.70 4.90
N ASP A 127 -20.27 -6.91 6.10
CA ASP A 127 -20.31 -5.86 7.14
C ASP A 127 -18.91 -5.40 7.54
N GLU A 128 -17.96 -6.33 7.73
CA GLU A 128 -16.56 -5.99 8.01
C GLU A 128 -15.94 -5.23 6.83
N ALA A 129 -16.31 -5.57 5.58
CA ALA A 129 -15.92 -4.82 4.38
C ALA A 129 -16.36 -3.37 4.46
N LEU A 130 -17.64 -3.17 4.80
CA LEU A 130 -18.27 -1.86 4.84
C LEU A 130 -17.68 -1.02 5.97
N GLU A 131 -17.46 -1.62 7.15
CA GLU A 131 -16.76 -0.99 8.26
C GLU A 131 -15.34 -0.58 7.86
N LEU A 132 -14.54 -1.49 7.32
CA LEU A 132 -13.16 -1.20 6.87
C LEU A 132 -13.13 -0.17 5.73
N ALA A 133 -14.11 -0.19 4.85
CA ALA A 133 -14.25 0.80 3.80
C ALA A 133 -14.57 2.18 4.39
N ASN A 134 -15.43 2.25 5.42
CA ASN A 134 -15.85 3.49 6.03
C ASN A 134 -14.88 3.99 7.12
N ASP A 135 -13.98 3.14 7.60
CA ASP A 135 -12.89 3.44 8.55
C ASP A 135 -11.74 4.21 7.89
N THR A 136 -12.08 5.37 7.33
CA THR A 136 -11.12 6.36 6.85
C THR A 136 -11.45 7.71 7.48
N GLU A 137 -10.71 8.10 8.51
CA GLU A 137 -10.62 9.50 8.90
C GLU A 137 -9.86 10.25 7.80
N SER A 138 -10.60 10.95 6.94
CA SER A 138 -10.03 11.98 6.07
C SER A 138 -9.56 13.13 6.96
N MET A 139 -8.32 13.10 7.43
CA MET A 139 -7.70 14.30 7.99
C MET A 139 -7.49 15.29 6.86
N VAL A 140 -8.37 16.30 6.81
CA VAL A 140 -8.30 17.49 5.95
C VAL A 140 -7.02 18.27 6.22
#